data_AF-A0A2T7U7R6-F1
#
_entry.id   AF-A0A2T7U7R6-F1
#
_cell.length_a   1.000
_cell.length_b   1.000
_cell.length_c   1.000
_cell.angle_alpha   90.00
_cell.angle_beta   90.00
_cell.angle_gamma   90.00
#
_symmetry.space_group_name_H-M   'P 1'
#
loop_
_entity.id
_entity.type
_entity.pdbx_description
1 polymer ?
#
loop_
_entity_poly.entity_id
_entity_poly.type
_entity_poly.pdbx_seq_one_letter_code
_entity_poly.pdbx_strand_id
1 'polypeptide(L)'
;MLSHSSSSAAAPTVPAPTSGGFREKLDLARVAAMRALVEGTRWSYKRIAEEVGVSAATVSRYVVQQGWQRPPGAAVPARIGSRRERVAQKLWKLTERHAKALEDQPIELAQRSLQPLARLTRVLGDIDKLKPPPAPVRHEAVLDPEEPPPRSLNELRDELEAHLWRIQEEEGFGWDEPSWWFEDGAGI
;
A
#
# COMPACT_ATOMS: atom_id res chain seq x y z
N MET A 1 -2.78 -32.26 -62.09
CA MET A 1 -2.51 -30.95 -61.46
C MET A 1 -2.65 -31.12 -59.95
N LEU A 2 -1.52 -30.95 -59.25
CA LEU A 2 -1.30 -30.52 -57.86
C LEU A 2 -2.13 -31.17 -56.72
N SER A 3 -1.57 -32.24 -56.16
CA SER A 3 -1.86 -32.77 -54.82
C SER A 3 -1.33 -31.82 -53.74
N HIS A 4 -2.19 -31.36 -52.84
CA HIS A 4 -1.78 -30.53 -51.70
C HIS A 4 -1.65 -31.41 -50.45
N SER A 5 -0.40 -31.63 -50.04
CA SER A 5 -0.05 -32.24 -48.76
C SER A 5 -0.17 -31.20 -47.64
N SER A 6 -1.19 -31.32 -46.78
CA SER A 6 -1.27 -30.56 -45.53
C SER A 6 -0.34 -31.17 -44.50
N SER A 7 0.87 -30.59 -44.39
CA SER A 7 1.82 -30.87 -43.32
C SER A 7 1.40 -30.09 -42.07
N SER A 8 0.84 -30.81 -41.10
CA SER A 8 0.42 -30.28 -39.80
C SER A 8 1.65 -30.10 -38.91
N ALA A 9 2.15 -28.86 -38.80
CA ALA A 9 3.26 -28.51 -37.92
C ALA A 9 2.81 -28.61 -36.45
N ALA A 10 3.46 -29.50 -35.69
CA ALA A 10 3.31 -29.60 -34.25
C ALA A 10 3.86 -28.32 -33.58
N ALA A 11 3.02 -27.69 -32.75
CA ALA A 11 3.41 -26.53 -31.97
C ALA A 11 4.49 -26.91 -30.94
N PRO A 12 5.47 -26.03 -30.66
CA PRO A 12 6.44 -26.27 -29.59
C PRO A 12 5.75 -26.20 -28.23
N THR A 13 5.74 -27.31 -27.51
CA THR A 13 5.37 -27.40 -26.10
C THR A 13 6.31 -26.50 -25.30
N VAL A 14 5.84 -25.30 -24.95
CA VAL A 14 6.54 -24.42 -24.00
C VAL A 14 6.51 -25.11 -22.64
N PRO A 15 7.65 -25.43 -22.01
CA PRO A 15 7.66 -26.00 -20.67
C PRO A 15 7.08 -24.96 -19.69
N ALA A 16 6.02 -25.35 -19.01
CA ALA A 16 5.38 -24.54 -17.98
C ALA A 16 6.39 -24.17 -16.89
N PRO A 17 6.37 -22.93 -16.35
CA PRO A 17 7.19 -22.58 -15.20
C PRO A 17 6.69 -23.37 -13.99
N THR A 18 7.48 -24.33 -13.53
CA THR A 18 7.33 -25.05 -12.26
C THR A 18 7.51 -24.07 -11.10
N SER A 19 6.45 -23.32 -10.81
CA SER A 19 6.36 -22.44 -9.66
C SER A 19 5.45 -23.08 -8.62
N GLY A 20 6.06 -23.79 -7.67
CA GLY A 20 5.38 -24.13 -6.42
C GLY A 20 5.82 -25.47 -5.85
N GLY A 21 6.44 -25.44 -4.66
CA GLY A 21 6.17 -26.51 -3.72
C GLY A 21 7.29 -27.08 -2.90
N PHE A 22 8.53 -26.57 -2.93
CA PHE A 22 9.47 -26.86 -1.86
C PHE A 22 10.19 -25.58 -1.45
N ARG A 23 9.88 -25.09 -0.25
CA ARG A 23 10.78 -24.17 0.47
C ARG A 23 12.00 -24.99 0.85
N GLU A 24 12.85 -25.32 -0.12
CA GLU A 24 14.21 -25.73 0.19
C GLU A 24 14.79 -24.61 1.04
N LYS A 25 15.06 -24.93 2.31
CA LYS A 25 15.71 -24.01 3.22
C LYS A 25 17.04 -23.67 2.56
N LEU A 26 17.23 -22.40 2.25
CA LEU A 26 18.46 -21.93 1.62
C LEU A 26 19.64 -22.37 2.50
N ASP A 27 20.61 -23.06 1.91
CA ASP A 27 21.77 -23.56 2.63
C ASP A 27 22.48 -22.42 3.38
N LEU A 28 22.93 -22.70 4.61
CA LEU A 28 23.57 -21.71 5.48
C LEU A 28 24.83 -21.12 4.82
N ALA A 29 25.57 -21.93 4.06
CA ALA A 29 26.72 -21.46 3.31
C ALA A 29 26.34 -20.40 2.26
N ARG A 30 25.20 -20.60 1.57
CA ARG A 30 24.68 -19.62 0.61
C ARG A 30 24.19 -18.34 1.28
N VAL A 31 23.55 -18.46 2.45
CA VAL A 31 23.14 -17.28 3.24
C VAL A 31 24.36 -16.46 3.67
N ALA A 32 25.44 -17.12 4.12
CA ALA A 32 26.68 -16.44 4.48
C ALA A 32 27.35 -15.75 3.29
N ALA A 33 27.43 -16.42 2.13
CA ALA A 33 27.96 -15.83 0.90
C ALA A 33 27.13 -14.60 0.46
N MET A 34 25.81 -14.72 0.51
CA MET A 34 24.89 -13.62 0.20
C MET A 34 25.10 -12.42 1.13
N ARG A 35 25.29 -12.65 2.45
CA ARG A 35 25.58 -11.60 3.42
C ARG A 35 26.88 -10.88 3.10
N ALA A 36 27.97 -11.63 2.88
CA ALA A 36 29.27 -11.06 2.56
C ALA A 36 29.22 -10.17 1.32
N LEU A 37 28.47 -10.57 0.29
CA LEU A 37 28.28 -9.76 -0.91
C LEU A 37 27.42 -8.51 -0.64
N VAL A 38 26.36 -8.60 0.17
CA VAL A 38 25.50 -7.44 0.47
C VAL A 38 26.23 -6.39 1.31
N GLU A 39 26.97 -6.81 2.32
CA GLU A 39 27.67 -5.91 3.25
C GLU A 39 28.99 -5.40 2.66
N GLY A 40 29.66 -6.21 1.83
CA GLY A 40 30.98 -5.89 1.26
C GLY A 40 30.97 -5.22 -0.11
N THR A 41 29.85 -5.27 -0.85
CA THR A 41 29.81 -4.75 -2.23
C THR A 41 28.72 -3.70 -2.44
N ARG A 42 28.91 -2.84 -3.45
CA ARG A 42 27.90 -1.86 -3.91
C ARG A 42 26.98 -2.43 -5.00
N TRP A 43 27.03 -3.74 -5.25
CA TRP A 43 26.29 -4.37 -6.34
C TRP A 43 24.78 -4.27 -6.14
N SER A 44 24.01 -4.38 -7.22
CA SER A 44 22.55 -4.48 -7.14
C SER A 44 22.14 -5.87 -6.61
N TYR A 45 20.96 -5.99 -5.99
CA TYR A 45 20.45 -7.30 -5.56
C TYR A 45 20.30 -8.28 -6.72
N LYS A 46 20.00 -7.78 -7.93
CA LYS A 46 19.94 -8.62 -9.14
C LYS A 46 21.28 -9.29 -9.40
N ARG A 47 22.38 -8.52 -9.33
CA ARG A 47 23.71 -9.06 -9.58
C ARG A 47 24.16 -10.04 -8.50
N ILE A 48 23.91 -9.72 -7.23
CA ILE A 48 24.20 -10.64 -6.10
C ILE A 48 23.41 -11.93 -6.25
N ALA A 49 22.15 -11.83 -6.69
CA ALA A 49 21.29 -12.98 -6.90
C ALA A 49 21.79 -13.89 -8.03
N GLU A 50 22.23 -13.32 -9.16
CA GLU A 50 22.88 -14.05 -10.25
C GLU A 50 24.15 -14.78 -9.76
N GLU A 51 24.99 -14.11 -8.97
CA GLU A 51 26.23 -14.67 -8.45
C GLU A 51 25.98 -15.86 -7.51
N VAL A 52 24.99 -15.75 -6.63
CA VAL A 52 24.67 -16.80 -5.63
C VAL A 52 23.73 -17.87 -6.21
N GLY A 53 23.17 -17.66 -7.40
CA GLY A 53 22.19 -18.56 -8.01
C GLY A 53 20.83 -18.56 -7.32
N VAL A 54 20.39 -17.40 -6.82
CA VAL A 54 19.09 -17.21 -6.15
C VAL A 54 18.26 -16.15 -6.84
N SER A 55 17.00 -15.98 -6.44
CA SER A 55 16.18 -14.86 -6.92
C SER A 55 16.53 -13.56 -6.19
N ALA A 56 16.44 -12.42 -6.88
CA ALA A 56 16.65 -11.10 -6.24
C ALA A 56 15.65 -10.83 -5.10
N ALA A 57 14.44 -11.39 -5.18
CA ALA A 57 13.44 -11.31 -4.12
C ALA A 57 13.88 -12.05 -2.85
N THR A 58 14.57 -13.19 -3.01
CA THR A 58 15.15 -13.95 -1.90
C THR A 58 16.20 -13.10 -1.18
N VAL A 59 17.13 -12.48 -1.93
CA VAL A 59 18.14 -11.57 -1.36
C VAL A 59 17.48 -10.45 -0.57
N SER A 60 16.53 -9.74 -1.19
CA SER A 60 15.83 -8.63 -0.54
C SER A 60 15.10 -9.05 0.74
N ARG A 61 14.47 -10.24 0.75
CA ARG A 61 13.80 -10.77 1.95
C ARG A 61 14.79 -11.02 3.08
N TYR A 62 15.92 -11.67 2.80
CA TYR A 62 16.93 -11.96 3.81
C TYR A 62 17.56 -10.69 4.37
N VAL A 63 17.82 -9.69 3.52
CA VAL A 63 18.33 -8.38 3.99
C VAL A 63 17.38 -7.75 5.00
N VAL A 64 16.08 -7.71 4.70
CA VAL A 64 15.08 -7.15 5.62
C VAL A 64 14.94 -7.99 6.88
N GLN A 65 14.90 -9.32 6.75
CA GLN A 65 14.68 -10.23 7.86
C GLN A 65 15.86 -10.28 8.84
N GLN A 66 17.09 -10.16 8.33
CA GLN A 66 18.32 -10.27 9.11
C GLN A 66 18.96 -8.90 9.40
N GLY A 67 18.36 -7.81 8.92
CA GLY A 67 18.85 -6.44 9.15
C GLY A 67 20.23 -6.15 8.54
N TRP A 68 20.58 -6.81 7.43
CA TRP A 68 21.89 -6.60 6.79
C TRP A 68 22.01 -5.19 6.25
N GLN A 69 23.16 -4.55 6.53
CA GLN A 69 23.42 -3.17 6.15
C GLN A 69 24.20 -3.12 4.85
N ARG A 70 23.81 -2.23 3.95
CA ARG A 70 24.58 -1.96 2.74
C ARG A 70 25.65 -0.91 3.02
N PRO A 71 26.83 -0.99 2.37
CA PRO A 71 27.82 0.05 2.48
C PRO A 71 27.28 1.39 1.94
N PRO A 72 27.71 2.53 2.52
CA PRO A 72 27.24 3.84 2.08
C PRO A 72 27.58 4.08 0.60
N GLY A 73 26.59 4.60 -0.14
CA GLY A 73 26.68 4.85 -1.58
C GLY A 73 26.34 3.65 -2.47
N ALA A 74 25.91 2.50 -1.92
CA ALA A 74 25.29 1.46 -2.72
C ALA A 74 23.94 1.97 -3.27
N ALA A 75 23.64 1.66 -4.54
CA ALA A 75 22.36 2.03 -5.15
C ALA A 75 21.21 1.49 -4.27
N VAL A 76 20.39 2.42 -3.76
CA VAL A 76 19.18 2.05 -3.03
C VAL A 76 18.30 1.31 -4.02
N PRO A 77 17.91 0.05 -3.73
CA PRO A 77 17.01 -0.67 -4.61
C PRO A 77 15.76 0.18 -4.78
N ALA A 78 15.41 0.51 -6.02
CA ALA A 78 14.16 1.18 -6.32
C ALA A 78 13.07 0.39 -5.60
N ARG A 79 12.43 1.01 -4.59
CA ARG A 79 11.39 0.34 -3.81
C ARG A 79 10.39 -0.12 -4.84
N ILE A 80 10.30 -1.43 -5.05
CA ILE A 80 9.21 -2.02 -5.82
C ILE A 80 8.01 -1.65 -4.97
N GLY A 81 7.32 -0.55 -5.35
CA GLY A 81 6.14 -0.06 -4.67
C GLY A 81 5.30 -1.28 -4.36
N SER A 82 5.11 -1.53 -3.06
CA SER A 82 4.70 -2.84 -2.59
C SER A 82 3.46 -3.26 -3.38
N ARG A 83 3.25 -4.56 -3.65
CA ARG A 83 2.04 -5.01 -4.37
C ARG A 83 0.77 -4.33 -3.80
N ARG A 84 0.76 -4.11 -2.48
CA ARG A 84 -0.25 -3.33 -1.74
C ARG A 84 -0.37 -1.87 -2.19
N GLU A 85 0.72 -1.14 -2.35
CA GLU A 85 0.71 0.23 -2.86
C GLU A 85 0.15 0.32 -4.29
N ARG A 86 0.50 -0.63 -5.17
CA ARG A 86 -0.10 -0.70 -6.51
C ARG A 86 -1.61 -0.99 -6.45
N VAL A 87 -2.03 -1.86 -5.53
CA VAL A 87 -3.45 -2.16 -5.30
C VAL A 87 -4.17 -0.93 -4.76
N ALA A 88 -3.59 -0.23 -3.79
CA ALA A 88 -4.13 1.01 -3.23
C ALA A 88 -4.30 2.09 -4.30
N GLN A 89 -3.29 2.29 -5.15
CA GLN A 89 -3.39 3.23 -6.28
C GLN A 89 -4.51 2.86 -7.27
N LYS A 90 -4.68 1.57 -7.56
CA LYS A 90 -5.77 1.10 -8.43
C LYS A 90 -7.15 1.34 -7.79
N LEU A 91 -7.28 1.06 -6.50
CA LEU A 91 -8.52 1.31 -5.75
C LEU A 91 -8.83 2.81 -5.72
N TRP A 92 -7.85 3.66 -5.44
CA TRP A 92 -8.01 5.11 -5.46
C TRP A 92 -8.56 5.63 -6.80
N LYS A 93 -7.93 5.22 -7.91
CA LYS A 93 -8.40 5.59 -9.26
C LYS A 93 -9.82 5.09 -9.56
N LEU A 94 -10.21 3.94 -9.02
CA LEU A 94 -11.54 3.39 -9.20
C LEU A 94 -12.57 4.19 -8.39
N THR A 95 -12.24 4.55 -7.15
CA THR A 95 -13.06 5.43 -6.30
C THR A 95 -13.24 6.81 -6.94
N GLU A 96 -12.17 7.40 -7.48
CA GLU A 96 -12.22 8.70 -8.16
C GLU A 96 -13.13 8.68 -9.39
N ARG A 97 -13.05 7.63 -10.21
CA ARG A 97 -13.96 7.45 -11.36
C ARG A 97 -15.42 7.30 -10.92
N HIS A 98 -15.67 6.56 -9.85
CA HIS A 98 -17.01 6.42 -9.31
C HIS A 98 -17.53 7.74 -8.75
N ALA A 99 -16.72 8.48 -7.99
CA ALA A 99 -17.09 9.79 -7.48
C ALA A 99 -17.47 10.74 -8.62
N LYS A 100 -16.63 10.82 -9.66
CA LYS A 100 -16.92 11.64 -10.85
C LYS A 100 -18.21 11.21 -11.57
N ALA A 101 -18.45 9.91 -11.71
CA ALA A 101 -19.69 9.41 -12.34
C ALA A 101 -20.95 9.72 -11.53
N LEU A 102 -20.83 10.06 -10.24
CA LEU A 102 -21.95 10.44 -9.38
C LEU A 102 -22.28 11.93 -9.47
N GLU A 103 -21.31 12.78 -9.82
CA GLU A 103 -21.55 14.23 -10.00
C GLU A 103 -22.58 14.51 -11.11
N ASP A 104 -22.63 13.65 -12.13
CA ASP A 104 -23.53 13.80 -13.28
C ASP A 104 -24.89 13.08 -13.09
N GLN A 105 -25.12 12.40 -11.96
CA GLN A 105 -26.33 11.59 -11.74
C GLN A 105 -27.39 12.30 -10.88
N PRO A 106 -28.68 12.06 -11.13
CA PRO A 106 -29.75 12.56 -10.27
C PRO A 106 -29.63 11.95 -8.86
N ILE A 107 -30.03 12.73 -7.85
CA ILE A 107 -29.78 12.47 -6.43
C ILE A 107 -30.33 11.11 -5.99
N GLU A 108 -31.46 10.64 -6.53
CA GLU A 108 -32.04 9.35 -6.13
C GLU A 108 -31.20 8.15 -6.61
N LEU A 109 -30.58 8.26 -7.79
CA LEU A 109 -29.65 7.24 -8.28
C LEU A 109 -28.32 7.30 -7.53
N ALA A 110 -27.82 8.50 -7.25
CA ALA A 110 -26.59 8.71 -6.52
C ALA A 110 -26.63 8.04 -5.14
N GLN A 111 -27.75 8.13 -4.41
CA GLN A 111 -27.94 7.50 -3.09
C GLN A 111 -27.76 5.98 -3.12
N ARG A 112 -28.27 5.27 -4.15
CA ARG A 112 -28.10 3.82 -4.29
C ARG A 112 -26.65 3.40 -4.51
N SER A 113 -25.86 4.25 -5.16
CA SER A 113 -24.44 4.04 -5.45
C SER A 113 -23.47 4.49 -4.35
N LEU A 114 -23.94 5.21 -3.32
CA LEU A 114 -23.11 5.57 -2.15
C LEU A 114 -22.69 4.34 -1.33
N GLN A 115 -23.52 3.29 -1.30
CA GLN A 115 -23.25 2.07 -0.52
C GLN A 115 -21.97 1.32 -0.98
N PRO A 116 -21.79 1.04 -2.30
CA PRO A 116 -20.51 0.52 -2.81
C PRO A 116 -19.31 1.41 -2.52
N LEU A 117 -19.46 2.73 -2.61
CA LEU A 117 -18.37 3.68 -2.41
C LEU A 117 -17.90 3.70 -0.94
N ALA A 118 -18.85 3.68 0.01
CA ALA A 118 -18.56 3.54 1.43
C ALA A 118 -17.85 2.21 1.77
N ARG A 119 -18.18 1.12 1.08
CA ARG A 119 -17.45 -0.16 1.24
C ARG A 119 -16.01 -0.07 0.74
N LEU A 120 -15.78 0.57 -0.41
CA LEU A 120 -14.44 0.74 -0.98
C LEU A 120 -13.54 1.61 -0.10
N THR A 121 -14.05 2.72 0.43
CA THR A 121 -13.28 3.60 1.33
C THR A 121 -12.94 2.89 2.65
N ARG A 122 -13.85 2.07 3.19
CA ARG A 122 -13.58 1.25 4.37
C ARG A 122 -12.48 0.22 4.13
N VAL A 123 -12.54 -0.50 3.00
CA VAL A 123 -11.48 -1.45 2.61
C VAL A 123 -10.13 -0.75 2.45
N LEU A 124 -10.11 0.47 1.89
CA LEU A 124 -8.90 1.26 1.78
C LEU A 124 -8.32 1.63 3.16
N GLY A 125 -9.17 2.06 4.10
CA GLY A 125 -8.77 2.34 5.47
C GLY A 125 -8.24 1.11 6.21
N ASP A 126 -8.86 -0.05 6.01
CA ASP A 126 -8.40 -1.31 6.62
C ASP A 126 -7.08 -1.79 6.00
N ILE A 127 -6.88 -1.58 4.70
CA ILE A 127 -5.58 -1.81 4.06
C ILE A 127 -4.53 -0.90 4.68
N ASP A 128 -4.81 0.38 4.97
CA ASP A 128 -3.80 1.29 5.51
C ASP A 128 -3.42 0.98 6.98
N LYS A 129 -4.39 0.57 7.80
CA LYS A 129 -4.16 0.08 9.19
C LYS A 129 -3.20 -1.10 9.27
N LEU A 130 -3.08 -1.91 8.22
CA LEU A 130 -2.12 -3.01 8.16
C LEU A 130 -0.67 -2.54 7.94
N LYS A 131 -0.38 -1.23 7.96
CA LYS A 131 1.01 -0.74 7.88
C LYS A 131 1.71 -1.23 9.15
N PRO A 132 2.78 -2.05 9.04
CA PRO A 132 3.48 -2.52 10.22
C PRO A 132 3.94 -1.30 11.02
N PRO A 133 3.87 -1.35 12.37
CA PRO A 133 4.35 -0.25 13.19
C PRO A 133 5.78 0.08 12.76
N PRO A 134 6.14 1.38 12.70
CA PRO A 134 7.53 1.74 12.43
C PRO A 134 8.41 0.92 13.35
N ALA A 135 9.45 0.29 12.78
CA ALA A 135 10.42 -0.45 13.58
C ALA A 135 10.84 0.44 14.76
N PRO A 136 10.95 -0.11 15.98
CA PRO A 136 11.31 0.69 17.14
C PRO A 136 12.56 1.47 16.78
N VAL A 137 12.42 2.80 16.71
CA VAL A 137 13.53 3.70 16.50
C VAL A 137 14.44 3.40 17.68
N ARG A 138 15.59 2.77 17.43
CA ARG A 138 16.61 2.67 18.46
C ARG A 138 16.97 4.12 18.76
N HIS A 139 16.49 4.61 19.89
CA HIS A 139 16.86 5.89 20.44
C HIS A 139 18.37 5.82 20.72
N GLU A 140 19.18 6.14 19.72
CA GLU A 140 20.51 6.65 19.98
C GLU A 140 20.29 7.92 20.79
N ALA A 141 20.87 7.94 21.99
CA ALA A 141 20.75 9.02 22.95
C ALA A 141 21.28 10.32 22.32
N VAL A 142 20.38 11.06 21.68
CA VAL A 142 20.62 12.44 21.29
C VAL A 142 20.34 13.26 22.54
N LEU A 143 21.43 13.82 23.07
CA LEU A 143 21.44 14.84 24.11
C LEU A 143 20.51 16.01 23.73
N ASP A 144 19.78 16.49 24.74
CA ASP A 144 18.89 17.65 24.73
C ASP A 144 19.29 18.78 23.77
N PRO A 145 18.30 19.31 23.06
CA PRO A 145 17.93 20.70 23.26
C PRO A 145 16.54 20.77 23.90
N GLU A 146 16.36 21.70 24.84
CA GLU A 146 15.09 22.09 25.44
C GLU A 146 14.02 22.35 24.36
N GLU A 147 13.33 21.31 23.91
CA GLU A 147 12.07 21.47 23.21
C GLU A 147 11.01 21.78 24.27
N PRO A 148 10.23 22.86 24.10
CA PRO A 148 9.14 23.16 25.01
C PRO A 148 8.20 21.93 25.08
N PRO A 149 7.63 21.65 26.25
CA PRO A 149 6.83 20.45 26.45
C PRO A 149 5.78 20.35 25.34
N PRO A 150 5.60 19.16 24.73
CA PRO A 150 4.62 18.99 23.68
C PRO A 150 3.26 19.45 24.21
N ARG A 151 2.56 20.28 23.42
CA ARG A 151 1.24 20.82 23.77
C ARG A 151 0.35 19.71 24.30
N SER A 152 -0.28 19.95 25.44
CA SER A 152 -1.07 18.92 26.09
C SER A 152 -2.29 18.57 25.25
N LEU A 153 -2.77 17.32 25.32
CA LEU A 153 -3.94 16.88 24.57
C LEU A 153 -5.18 17.73 24.88
N ASN A 154 -5.28 18.24 26.11
CA ASN A 154 -6.36 19.13 26.54
C ASN A 154 -6.29 20.48 25.81
N GLU A 155 -5.09 21.05 25.65
CA GLU A 155 -4.88 22.32 24.94
C GLU A 155 -5.30 22.21 23.46
N LEU A 156 -5.00 21.08 22.82
CA LEU A 156 -5.48 20.80 21.46
C LEU A 156 -7.00 20.62 21.39
N ARG A 157 -7.62 20.08 22.44
CA ARG A 157 -9.07 19.91 22.51
C ARG A 157 -9.77 21.25 22.70
N ASP A 158 -9.24 22.10 23.57
CA ASP A 158 -9.75 23.45 23.82
C ASP A 158 -9.57 24.34 22.57
N GLU A 159 -8.44 24.22 21.86
CA GLU A 159 -8.20 24.92 20.59
C GLU A 159 -9.18 24.47 19.50
N LEU A 160 -9.47 23.17 19.41
CA LEU A 160 -10.46 22.63 18.47
C LEU A 160 -11.88 23.07 18.81
N GLU A 161 -12.28 23.05 20.08
CA GLU A 161 -13.58 23.55 20.55
C GLU A 161 -13.74 25.04 20.23
N ALA A 162 -12.70 25.86 20.47
CA ALA A 162 -12.69 27.27 20.11
C ALA A 162 -12.80 27.50 18.59
N HIS A 163 -12.15 26.65 17.79
CA HIS A 163 -12.24 26.73 16.33
C HIS A 163 -13.65 26.38 15.82
N LEU A 164 -14.26 25.32 16.35
CA LEU A 164 -15.63 24.93 16.02
C LEU A 164 -16.65 26.00 16.44
N TRP A 165 -16.45 26.63 17.60
CA TRP A 165 -17.29 27.74 18.04
C TRP A 165 -17.22 28.93 17.08
N ARG A 166 -16.01 29.29 16.62
CA ARG A 166 -15.82 30.35 15.63
C ARG A 166 -16.54 30.03 14.31
N ILE A 167 -16.43 28.79 13.81
CA ILE A 167 -17.15 28.35 12.61
C ILE A 167 -18.67 28.49 12.83
N GLN A 168 -19.16 28.09 13.99
CA GLN A 168 -20.59 28.15 14.31
C GLN A 168 -21.12 29.59 14.43
N GLU A 169 -20.30 30.53 14.92
CA GLU A 169 -20.63 31.96 14.94
C GLU A 169 -20.56 32.60 13.54
N GLU A 170 -19.56 32.27 12.73
CA GLU A 170 -19.37 32.80 11.38
C GLU A 170 -20.42 32.26 10.39
N GLU A 171 -20.82 31.00 10.52
CA GLU A 171 -21.84 30.34 9.69
C GLU A 171 -23.27 30.48 10.23
N GLY A 172 -23.44 31.31 11.27
CA GLY A 172 -24.71 31.81 11.82
C GLY A 172 -25.96 30.98 11.53
N PHE A 173 -26.29 30.02 12.40
CA PHE A 173 -27.64 29.43 12.56
C PHE A 173 -28.40 29.08 11.25
N GLY A 174 -27.69 28.72 10.18
CA GLY A 174 -28.26 28.39 8.86
C GLY A 174 -28.50 26.90 8.64
N TRP A 175 -28.27 26.06 9.65
CA TRP A 175 -28.82 24.71 9.67
C TRP A 175 -30.22 24.79 10.29
N ASP A 176 -31.14 25.48 9.61
CA ASP A 176 -32.56 25.15 9.73
C ASP A 176 -32.61 23.63 9.57
N GLU A 177 -32.99 22.94 10.64
CA GLU A 177 -33.12 21.49 10.66
C GLU A 177 -33.81 21.09 9.36
N PRO A 178 -33.18 20.26 8.51
CA PRO A 178 -33.95 19.47 7.58
C PRO A 178 -34.77 18.55 8.48
N SER A 179 -35.93 19.06 8.89
CA SER A 179 -37.07 18.31 9.29
C SER A 179 -37.33 17.38 8.11
N TRP A 180 -36.68 16.22 8.13
CA TRP A 180 -37.01 15.08 7.31
C TRP A 180 -37.89 14.24 8.22
N TRP A 181 -39.12 14.75 8.34
CA TRP A 181 -40.32 14.05 8.75
C TRP A 181 -40.31 12.68 8.05
N PHE A 182 -39.97 11.63 8.80
CA PHE A 182 -40.53 10.32 8.54
C PHE A 182 -42.00 10.37 8.98
N GLU A 183 -42.82 11.14 8.29
CA GLU A 183 -44.28 10.97 8.33
C GLU A 183 -44.69 10.23 7.06
N ASP A 184 -45.36 9.11 7.30
CA ASP A 184 -45.92 8.14 6.36
C ASP A 184 -44.94 7.20 5.65
N GLY A 185 -44.60 6.15 6.40
CA GLY A 185 -44.51 4.81 5.86
C GLY A 185 -45.82 4.40 5.18
N ALA A 186 -45.91 4.64 3.87
CA ALA A 186 -46.79 3.94 2.93
C ALA A 186 -45.91 3.63 1.70
N GLY A 187 -45.16 2.54 1.71
CA GLY A 187 -45.67 1.26 1.24
C GLY A 187 -46.03 1.33 -0.24
N ILE A 188 -45.06 1.05 -1.14
CA ILE A 188 -45.08 -0.02 -2.17
C ILE A 188 -43.64 -0.30 -2.62
#